data_AF-A0A975I0A9-F1
#
_entry.id   AF-A0A975I0A9-F1
#
_cell.length_a   1.000
_cell.length_b   1.000
_cell.length_c   1.000
_cell.angle_alpha   90.00
_cell.angle_beta   90.00
_cell.angle_gamma   90.00
#
_symmetry.space_group_name_H-M   'P 1'
#
loop_
_entity.id
_entity.type
_entity.pdbx_description
1 polymer ?
#
loop_
_entity_poly.entity_id
_entity_poly.type
_entity_poly.pdbx_seq_one_letter_code
_entity_poly.pdbx_strand_id
1 'polypeptide(L)'
;MNIVVNPDLKAYIDPLTPDEHDALERSLLAEGCRDALVLWGDVLVDGHNRYGICQKHGIAFQTLQSKQFKTMEDVHLWMIDQHLGRRSVSDFQRGVLALRKREILNDRRLQSASATEAADASSAAQAESLPASASTATAADPLKSREDIAKVARLSSNQVVLIEKIQKQAAAEVVAAVKSGAISLNAAAAVSSLPEDEQVAAALGGKEQLRQAAKRVRETKKRATADNNTSAEPAQDSVEALKLRIRELETENARLREELAALAA
;
A
#
# COMPACT_ATOMS: atom_id res chain seq x y z
N MET A 1 3.04 -27.61 27.78
CA MET A 1 3.61 -27.17 26.48
C MET A 1 3.95 -25.69 26.61
N ASN A 2 5.17 -25.27 26.31
CA ASN A 2 5.55 -23.85 26.35
C ASN A 2 5.28 -23.24 24.96
N ILE A 3 4.44 -22.22 24.87
CA ILE A 3 4.14 -21.50 23.63
C ILE A 3 4.57 -20.05 23.81
N VAL A 4 5.49 -19.61 22.97
CA VAL A 4 6.08 -18.27 22.95
C VAL A 4 5.31 -17.40 21.97
N VAL A 5 4.79 -16.27 22.45
CA VAL A 5 4.11 -15.27 21.61
C VAL A 5 5.15 -14.24 21.17
N ASN A 6 5.50 -14.26 19.89
CA ASN A 6 6.35 -13.23 19.31
C ASN A 6 5.51 -11.95 19.08
N PRO A 7 5.87 -10.80 19.68
CA PRO A 7 5.15 -9.54 19.50
C PRO A 7 5.05 -9.09 18.04
N ASP A 8 6.11 -9.32 17.25
CA ASP A 8 6.16 -8.92 15.84
C ASP A 8 5.16 -9.73 15.01
N LEU A 9 5.09 -11.04 15.24
CA LEU A 9 4.09 -11.90 14.59
C LEU A 9 2.67 -11.57 15.03
N LYS A 10 2.47 -11.28 16.31
CA LYS A 10 1.16 -10.87 16.84
C LYS A 10 0.67 -9.56 16.21
N ALA A 11 1.57 -8.61 15.98
CA ALA A 11 1.26 -7.30 15.39
C ALA A 11 1.30 -7.29 13.84
N TYR A 12 1.76 -8.38 13.22
CA TYR A 12 2.01 -8.43 11.78
C TYR A 12 0.73 -8.25 10.95
N ILE A 13 -0.37 -8.82 11.43
CA ILE A 13 -1.71 -8.68 10.87
C ILE A 13 -2.51 -7.76 11.79
N ASP A 14 -3.32 -6.87 11.18
CA ASP A 14 -4.21 -5.99 11.93
C ASP A 14 -5.04 -6.80 12.96
N PRO A 15 -5.15 -6.32 14.20
CA PRO A 15 -5.92 -7.01 15.23
C PRO A 15 -7.41 -7.02 14.90
N LEU A 16 -8.13 -7.97 15.50
CA LEU A 16 -9.60 -7.98 15.47
C LEU A 16 -10.12 -6.68 16.10
N THR A 17 -11.20 -6.16 15.54
CA THR A 17 -12.00 -5.14 16.23
C THR A 17 -12.58 -5.72 17.53
N PRO A 18 -12.96 -4.87 18.51
CA PRO A 18 -13.58 -5.35 19.74
C PRO A 18 -14.79 -6.26 19.49
N ASP A 19 -15.67 -5.88 18.57
CA ASP A 19 -16.85 -6.66 18.22
C ASP A 19 -16.50 -8.04 17.62
N GLU A 20 -15.48 -8.09 16.75
CA GLU A 20 -15.01 -9.36 16.18
C GLU A 20 -14.33 -10.25 17.23
N HIS A 21 -13.58 -9.64 18.15
CA HIS A 21 -12.98 -10.36 19.28
C HIS A 21 -14.05 -10.94 20.20
N ASP A 22 -15.08 -10.16 20.56
CA ASP A 22 -16.19 -10.60 21.40
C ASP A 22 -17.03 -11.68 20.72
N ALA A 23 -17.20 -11.60 19.40
CA ALA A 23 -17.82 -12.66 18.61
C ALA A 23 -17.00 -13.96 18.64
N LEU A 24 -15.67 -13.85 18.51
CA LEU A 24 -14.76 -14.99 18.62
C LEU A 24 -14.79 -15.60 20.02
N GLU A 25 -14.77 -14.77 21.07
CA GLU A 25 -14.80 -15.23 22.46
C GLU A 25 -16.09 -16.00 22.77
N ARG A 26 -17.25 -15.48 22.34
CA ARG A 26 -18.53 -16.20 22.46
C ARG A 26 -18.52 -17.54 21.73
N SER A 27 -17.97 -17.59 20.52
CA SER A 27 -17.89 -18.83 19.74
C SER A 27 -16.99 -19.87 20.44
N LEU A 28 -15.84 -19.46 20.96
CA LEU A 28 -14.91 -20.34 21.69
C LEU A 28 -15.51 -20.86 22.99
N LEU A 29 -16.28 -20.04 23.73
CA LEU A 29 -16.97 -20.47 24.93
C LEU A 29 -18.09 -21.47 24.65
N ALA A 30 -18.80 -21.32 23.53
CA ALA A 30 -19.91 -22.20 23.17
C ALA A 30 -19.46 -23.52 22.53
N GLU A 31 -18.42 -23.49 21.69
CA GLU A 31 -18.05 -24.61 20.80
C GLU A 31 -16.64 -25.16 21.09
N GLY A 32 -15.86 -24.49 21.93
CA GLY A 32 -14.45 -24.80 22.17
C GLY A 32 -13.51 -24.33 21.05
N CYS A 33 -12.21 -24.54 21.23
CA CYS A 33 -11.19 -24.20 20.23
C CYS A 33 -11.06 -25.32 19.18
N ARG A 34 -11.95 -25.29 18.18
CA ARG A 34 -11.99 -26.30 17.11
C ARG A 34 -10.77 -26.25 16.20
N ASP A 35 -10.38 -25.04 15.79
CA ASP A 35 -9.22 -24.85 14.92
C ASP A 35 -7.93 -24.93 15.75
N ALA A 36 -6.97 -25.71 15.26
CA ALA A 36 -5.67 -25.80 15.89
C ALA A 36 -4.87 -24.51 15.77
N LEU A 37 -4.07 -24.22 16.80
CA LEU A 37 -3.07 -23.15 16.78
C LEU A 37 -1.86 -23.60 15.96
N VAL A 38 -1.34 -22.72 15.11
CA VAL A 38 -0.19 -23.06 14.26
C VAL A 38 1.10 -22.61 14.94
N LEU A 39 2.03 -23.54 15.09
CA LEU A 39 3.31 -23.34 15.76
C LEU A 39 4.49 -23.59 14.82
N TRP A 40 5.61 -22.94 15.14
CA TRP A 40 6.92 -23.24 14.58
C TRP A 40 7.91 -23.40 15.74
N GLY A 41 8.15 -24.66 16.13
CA GLY A 41 8.84 -24.92 17.40
C GLY A 41 7.94 -24.53 18.57
N ASP A 42 8.42 -23.63 19.43
CA ASP A 42 7.65 -23.03 20.51
C ASP A 42 6.95 -21.72 20.12
N VAL A 43 7.28 -21.13 18.97
CA VAL A 43 6.72 -19.85 18.51
C VAL A 43 5.30 -20.02 17.97
N LEU A 44 4.37 -19.20 18.46
CA LEU A 44 3.02 -19.08 17.93
C LEU A 44 3.03 -18.31 16.60
N VAL A 45 2.59 -18.96 15.53
CA VAL A 45 2.52 -18.38 14.18
C VAL A 45 1.11 -17.88 13.86
N ASP A 46 0.08 -18.68 14.13
CA ASP A 46 -1.31 -18.27 13.92
C ASP A 46 -2.24 -18.77 15.04
N GLY A 47 -3.31 -18.00 15.26
CA GLY A 47 -4.26 -18.23 16.34
C GLY A 47 -3.97 -17.41 17.59
N HIS A 48 -3.22 -16.32 17.51
CA HIS A 48 -2.91 -15.41 18.63
C HIS A 48 -4.13 -15.03 19.48
N ASN A 49 -5.24 -14.63 18.84
CA ASN A 49 -6.47 -14.28 19.55
C ASN A 49 -7.14 -15.49 20.21
N ARG A 50 -7.22 -16.62 19.47
CA ARG A 50 -7.74 -17.89 20.01
C ARG A 50 -6.92 -18.34 21.22
N TYR A 51 -5.60 -18.30 21.14
CA TYR A 51 -4.69 -18.67 22.22
C TYR A 51 -4.93 -17.84 23.48
N GLY A 52 -5.00 -16.52 23.36
CA GLY A 52 -5.27 -15.62 24.50
C GLY A 52 -6.62 -15.90 25.17
N ILE A 53 -7.68 -16.07 24.37
CA ILE A 53 -9.02 -16.39 24.88
C ILE A 53 -9.04 -17.78 25.54
N CYS A 54 -8.40 -18.78 24.91
CA CYS A 54 -8.38 -20.13 25.46
C CYS A 54 -7.61 -20.21 26.78
N GLN A 55 -6.50 -19.49 26.91
CA GLN A 55 -5.79 -19.37 28.19
C GLN A 55 -6.66 -18.70 29.26
N LYS A 56 -7.31 -17.58 28.91
CA LYS A 56 -8.17 -16.83 29.84
C LYS A 56 -9.28 -17.70 30.44
N HIS A 57 -9.87 -18.58 29.64
CA HIS A 57 -11.03 -19.40 30.03
C HIS A 57 -10.71 -20.86 30.32
N GLY A 58 -9.44 -21.28 30.25
CA GLY A 58 -9.04 -22.68 30.43
C GLY A 58 -9.62 -23.62 29.37
N ILE A 59 -9.88 -23.12 28.15
CA ILE A 59 -10.42 -23.91 27.04
C ILE A 59 -9.28 -24.74 26.44
N ALA A 60 -9.50 -26.05 26.31
CA ALA A 60 -8.55 -26.93 25.63
C ALA A 60 -8.44 -26.58 24.14
N PHE A 61 -7.22 -26.65 23.60
CA PHE A 61 -6.93 -26.37 22.20
C PHE A 61 -5.94 -27.39 21.64
N GLN A 62 -5.97 -27.56 20.32
CA GLN A 62 -5.00 -28.38 19.59
C GLN A 62 -3.93 -27.49 18.98
N THR A 63 -2.78 -28.07 18.67
CA THR A 63 -1.66 -27.38 18.03
C THR A 63 -1.19 -28.16 16.79
N LEU A 64 -0.86 -27.45 15.72
CA LEU A 64 -0.24 -28.02 14.51
C LEU A 64 1.16 -27.43 14.34
N GLN A 65 2.15 -28.30 14.21
CA GLN A 65 3.53 -27.90 13.90
C GLN A 65 3.71 -27.72 12.40
N SER A 66 4.13 -26.53 11.99
CA SER A 66 4.52 -26.28 10.61
C SER A 66 5.91 -26.83 10.33
N LYS A 67 6.02 -27.64 9.27
CA LYS A 67 7.29 -28.17 8.76
C LYS A 67 7.84 -27.38 7.57
N GLN A 68 7.13 -26.33 7.16
CA GLN A 68 7.38 -25.63 5.90
C GLN A 68 8.24 -24.37 6.07
N PHE A 69 8.37 -23.86 7.30
CA PHE A 69 9.10 -22.63 7.56
C PHE A 69 10.58 -22.90 7.81
N LYS A 70 11.43 -22.19 7.06
CA LYS A 70 12.88 -22.18 7.25
C LYS A 70 13.36 -20.84 7.78
N THR A 71 12.71 -19.76 7.36
CA THR A 71 13.02 -18.39 7.80
C THR A 71 11.78 -17.66 8.32
N MET A 72 12.00 -16.51 8.98
CA MET A 72 10.91 -15.64 9.39
C MET A 72 10.13 -15.09 8.19
N GLU A 73 10.76 -14.90 7.03
CA GLU A 73 10.02 -14.50 5.83
C GLU A 73 9.04 -15.60 5.37
N ASP A 74 9.37 -16.89 5.53
CA ASP A 74 8.44 -17.97 5.19
C ASP A 74 7.20 -17.92 6.09
N VAL A 75 7.39 -17.59 7.38
CA VAL A 75 6.29 -17.37 8.34
C VAL A 75 5.42 -16.19 7.88
N HIS A 76 6.03 -15.04 7.56
CA HIS A 76 5.32 -13.86 7.09
C HIS A 76 4.54 -14.10 5.79
N LEU A 77 5.16 -14.79 4.81
CA LEU A 77 4.51 -15.14 3.54
C LEU A 77 3.31 -16.06 3.76
N TRP A 78 3.47 -17.07 4.61
CA TRP A 78 2.37 -17.96 4.95
C TRP A 78 1.23 -17.24 5.68
N MET A 79 1.55 -16.35 6.64
CA MET A 79 0.55 -15.53 7.33
C MET A 79 -0.23 -14.64 6.37
N ILE A 80 0.45 -14.01 5.41
CA ILE A 80 -0.20 -13.23 4.34
C ILE A 80 -1.17 -14.12 3.55
N ASP A 81 -0.72 -15.29 3.11
CA ASP A 81 -1.52 -16.18 2.28
C ASP A 81 -2.76 -16.72 3.00
N GLN A 82 -2.63 -17.04 4.29
CA GLN A 82 -3.78 -17.41 5.11
C GLN A 82 -4.83 -16.28 5.18
N HIS A 83 -4.39 -15.02 5.29
CA HIS A 83 -5.31 -13.88 5.39
C HIS A 83 -5.92 -13.50 4.03
N LEU A 84 -5.15 -13.57 2.94
CA LEU A 84 -5.68 -13.36 1.60
C LEU A 84 -6.75 -14.39 1.23
N GLY A 85 -6.72 -15.60 1.80
CA GLY A 85 -7.77 -16.61 1.65
C GLY A 85 -9.09 -16.30 2.36
N ARG A 86 -9.09 -15.42 3.37
CA ARG A 86 -10.27 -15.16 4.21
C ARG A 86 -11.22 -14.16 3.57
N ARG A 87 -12.52 -14.48 3.48
CA ARG A 87 -13.56 -13.59 2.94
C ARG A 87 -13.78 -12.29 3.71
N SER A 88 -13.47 -12.28 5.01
CA SER A 88 -13.69 -11.13 5.90
C SER A 88 -12.66 -10.00 5.72
N VAL A 89 -11.54 -10.26 5.06
CA VAL A 89 -10.48 -9.25 4.89
C VAL A 89 -10.92 -8.21 3.85
N SER A 90 -10.86 -6.94 4.25
CA SER A 90 -11.24 -5.80 3.41
C SER A 90 -10.33 -5.63 2.19
N ASP A 91 -10.83 -5.02 1.12
CA ASP A 91 -10.05 -4.75 -0.08
C ASP A 91 -8.76 -3.98 0.21
N PHE A 92 -8.83 -2.99 1.12
CA PHE A 92 -7.66 -2.22 1.52
C PHE A 92 -6.60 -3.12 2.17
N GLN A 93 -7.00 -3.96 3.14
CA GLN A 93 -6.09 -4.89 3.80
C GLN A 93 -5.52 -5.93 2.81
N ARG A 94 -6.32 -6.44 1.87
CA ARG A 94 -5.85 -7.34 0.82
C ARG A 94 -4.73 -6.71 -0.01
N GLY A 95 -4.91 -5.48 -0.46
CA GLY A 95 -3.88 -4.78 -1.23
C GLY A 95 -2.63 -4.50 -0.40
N VAL A 96 -2.78 -4.12 0.87
CA VAL A 96 -1.62 -3.93 1.79
C VAL A 96 -0.83 -5.22 1.93
N LEU A 97 -1.49 -6.35 2.21
CA LEU A 97 -0.84 -7.65 2.35
C LEU A 97 -0.17 -8.11 1.05
N ALA A 98 -0.82 -7.89 -0.10
CA ALA A 98 -0.24 -8.23 -1.40
C ALA A 98 1.00 -7.38 -1.74
N LEU A 99 1.00 -6.09 -1.37
CA LEU A 99 2.16 -5.21 -1.53
C LEU A 99 3.33 -5.64 -0.63
N ARG A 100 3.07 -5.99 0.63
CA ARG A 100 4.09 -6.58 1.53
C ARG A 100 4.62 -7.91 1.00
N LYS A 101 3.74 -8.77 0.46
CA LYS A 101 4.16 -10.05 -0.16
C LYS A 101 5.15 -9.81 -1.29
N ARG A 102 4.88 -8.82 -2.15
CA ARG A 102 5.79 -8.43 -3.24
C ARG A 102 7.14 -7.98 -2.71
N GLU A 103 7.17 -7.18 -1.64
CA GLU A 103 8.42 -6.67 -1.04
C GLU A 103 9.28 -7.82 -0.53
N ILE A 104 8.71 -8.72 0.28
CA ILE A 104 9.43 -9.89 0.81
C ILE A 104 10.03 -10.76 -0.32
N LEU A 105 9.27 -11.00 -1.38
CA LEU A 105 9.74 -11.79 -2.52
C LEU A 105 10.82 -11.06 -3.32
N ASN A 106 10.74 -9.73 -3.42
CA ASN A 106 11.75 -8.94 -4.08
C ASN A 106 13.07 -8.93 -3.30
N ASP A 107 13.01 -8.77 -1.98
CA ASP A 107 14.17 -8.78 -1.09
C ASP A 107 14.87 -10.14 -1.13
N ARG A 108 14.09 -11.24 -1.09
CA ARG A 108 14.62 -12.60 -1.27
C ARG A 108 15.33 -12.76 -2.62
N ARG A 109 14.80 -12.16 -3.69
CA ARG A 109 15.45 -12.20 -5.01
C ARG A 109 16.76 -11.43 -4.99
N LEU A 110 16.79 -10.22 -4.45
CA LEU A 110 17.99 -9.40 -4.35
C LEU A 110 19.09 -10.11 -3.53
N GLN A 111 18.73 -10.73 -2.42
CA GLN A 111 19.64 -11.55 -1.62
C GLN A 111 20.19 -12.73 -2.43
N SER A 112 19.33 -13.47 -3.13
CA SER A 112 19.77 -14.60 -3.96
C SER A 112 20.69 -14.16 -5.10
N ALA A 113 20.38 -13.05 -5.78
CA ALA A 113 21.20 -12.50 -6.85
C ALA A 113 22.58 -12.09 -6.33
N SER A 114 22.63 -11.37 -5.19
CA SER A 114 23.89 -10.97 -4.54
C SER A 114 24.74 -12.16 -4.09
N ALA A 115 24.11 -13.28 -3.67
CA ALA A 115 24.82 -14.50 -3.30
C ALA A 115 25.41 -15.21 -4.53
N THR A 116 24.72 -15.19 -5.67
CA THR A 116 25.26 -15.71 -6.94
C THR A 116 26.42 -14.86 -7.45
N GLU A 117 26.31 -13.53 -7.39
CA GLU A 117 27.40 -12.62 -7.80
C GLU A 117 28.63 -12.74 -6.90
N ALA A 118 28.44 -12.94 -5.58
CA ALA A 118 29.54 -13.20 -4.66
C ALA A 118 30.18 -14.59 -4.89
N ALA A 119 29.40 -15.60 -5.28
CA ALA A 119 29.90 -16.91 -5.65
C ALA A 119 30.66 -16.90 -6.98
N ASP A 120 30.22 -16.12 -7.97
CA ASP A 120 30.92 -15.92 -9.25
C ASP A 120 32.20 -15.09 -9.11
N ALA A 121 32.20 -14.08 -8.24
CA ALA A 121 33.41 -13.32 -7.91
C ALA A 121 34.47 -14.18 -7.17
N SER A 122 34.03 -15.20 -6.43
CA SER A 122 34.92 -16.17 -5.77
C SER A 122 35.37 -17.31 -6.70
N SER A 123 34.69 -17.54 -7.83
CA SER A 123 35.06 -18.55 -8.84
C SER A 123 35.97 -17.99 -9.94
N ALA A 124 35.97 -16.67 -10.15
CA ALA A 124 36.81 -15.97 -11.13
C ALA A 124 38.34 -16.04 -10.87
N ALA A 125 38.78 -16.64 -9.77
CA ALA A 125 40.20 -16.92 -9.51
C ALA A 125 40.70 -18.26 -10.07
N GLN A 126 39.82 -19.15 -10.57
CA GLN A 126 40.23 -20.43 -11.17
C GLN A 126 39.31 -20.83 -12.34
N ALA A 127 39.70 -20.43 -13.57
CA ALA A 127 39.76 -21.27 -14.78
C ALA A 127 39.49 -20.48 -16.08
N GLU A 128 40.45 -20.55 -17.00
CA GLU A 128 40.28 -20.28 -18.43
C GLU A 128 39.40 -21.36 -19.11
N SER A 129 38.77 -21.00 -20.24
CA SER A 129 38.11 -21.82 -21.30
C SER A 129 36.56 -21.98 -21.33
N LEU A 130 35.91 -21.06 -22.10
CA LEU A 130 34.90 -21.20 -23.19
C LEU A 130 33.82 -22.34 -23.21
N PRO A 131 32.69 -22.21 -23.97
CA PRO A 131 31.59 -21.24 -23.85
C PRO A 131 30.17 -21.91 -23.92
N ALA A 132 29.13 -21.10 -23.68
CA ALA A 132 27.72 -21.25 -24.11
C ALA A 132 26.91 -22.52 -23.75
N SER A 133 25.96 -22.35 -22.83
CA SER A 133 24.60 -22.86 -23.05
C SER A 133 23.57 -21.87 -22.50
N ALA A 134 22.83 -21.30 -23.45
CA ALA A 134 21.69 -20.45 -23.25
C ALA A 134 20.48 -21.24 -22.71
N SER A 135 19.59 -20.50 -22.06
CA SER A 135 18.19 -20.85 -21.79
C SER A 135 17.93 -21.86 -20.68
N THR A 136 18.07 -21.42 -19.42
CA THR A 136 17.12 -21.83 -18.39
C THR A 136 16.04 -20.77 -18.28
N ALA A 137 14.83 -21.18 -18.63
CA ALA A 137 13.63 -20.39 -18.65
C ALA A 137 13.51 -19.52 -17.39
N THR A 138 13.40 -18.20 -17.59
CA THR A 138 12.85 -17.29 -16.60
C THR A 138 11.47 -17.80 -16.22
N ALA A 139 11.38 -18.52 -15.10
CA ALA A 139 10.10 -18.79 -14.47
C ALA A 139 9.45 -17.42 -14.23
N ALA A 140 8.40 -17.14 -15.00
CA ALA A 140 7.69 -15.87 -14.96
C ALA A 140 7.25 -15.63 -13.51
N ASP A 141 7.81 -14.57 -12.94
CA ASP A 141 7.79 -14.31 -11.52
C ASP A 141 6.44 -13.68 -11.15
N PRO A 142 5.58 -14.37 -10.38
CA PRO A 142 4.14 -14.13 -10.37
C PRO A 142 3.70 -12.87 -9.61
N LEU A 143 4.60 -11.93 -9.29
CA LEU A 143 4.29 -10.67 -8.57
C LEU A 143 5.14 -9.46 -9.01
N LYS A 144 5.80 -9.50 -10.17
CA LYS A 144 6.53 -8.33 -10.69
C LYS A 144 5.61 -7.23 -11.20
N SER A 145 4.47 -7.60 -11.79
CA SER A 145 3.55 -6.64 -12.37
C SER A 145 2.45 -6.21 -11.40
N ARG A 146 1.90 -5.02 -11.63
CA ARG A 146 0.72 -4.52 -10.89
C ARG A 146 -0.48 -5.44 -11.06
N GLU A 147 -0.66 -6.03 -12.25
CA GLU A 147 -1.72 -6.99 -12.55
C GLU A 147 -1.59 -8.24 -11.70
N ASP A 148 -0.37 -8.67 -11.41
CA ASP A 148 -0.13 -9.87 -10.63
C ASP A 148 -0.44 -9.65 -9.14
N ILE A 149 -0.06 -8.49 -8.61
CA ILE A 149 -0.47 -8.04 -7.26
C ILE A 149 -1.99 -8.01 -7.18
N ALA A 150 -2.65 -7.46 -8.20
CA ALA A 150 -4.11 -7.36 -8.27
C ALA A 150 -4.76 -8.75 -8.24
N LYS A 151 -4.24 -9.72 -9.02
CA LYS A 151 -4.72 -11.11 -9.01
C LYS A 151 -4.60 -11.76 -7.63
N VAL A 152 -3.43 -11.65 -6.99
CA VAL A 152 -3.18 -12.22 -5.65
C VAL A 152 -4.08 -11.57 -4.59
N ALA A 153 -4.28 -10.25 -4.67
CA ALA A 153 -5.18 -9.52 -3.80
C ALA A 153 -6.67 -9.75 -4.11
N ARG A 154 -7.01 -10.34 -5.26
CA ARG A 154 -8.39 -10.41 -5.82
C ARG A 154 -9.02 -9.03 -6.01
N LEU A 155 -8.22 -8.07 -6.49
CA LEU A 155 -8.59 -6.68 -6.73
C LEU A 155 -8.39 -6.32 -8.21
N SER A 156 -8.89 -5.15 -8.61
CA SER A 156 -8.52 -4.53 -9.88
C SER A 156 -7.16 -3.82 -9.78
N SER A 157 -6.44 -3.71 -10.90
CA SER A 157 -5.16 -2.97 -10.96
C SER A 157 -5.31 -1.52 -10.49
N ASN A 158 -6.45 -0.88 -10.77
CA ASN A 158 -6.73 0.48 -10.30
C ASN A 158 -6.87 0.55 -8.76
N GLN A 159 -7.52 -0.43 -8.13
CA GLN A 159 -7.59 -0.48 -6.66
C GLN A 159 -6.20 -0.63 -6.04
N VAL A 160 -5.31 -1.43 -6.63
CA VAL A 160 -3.92 -1.55 -6.16
C VAL A 160 -3.22 -0.19 -6.19
N VAL A 161 -3.37 0.59 -7.26
CA VAL A 161 -2.80 1.95 -7.37
C VAL A 161 -3.36 2.88 -6.30
N LEU A 162 -4.66 2.83 -6.03
CA LEU A 162 -5.28 3.64 -4.97
C LEU A 162 -4.76 3.25 -3.58
N ILE A 163 -4.60 1.95 -3.31
CA ILE A 163 -4.06 1.44 -2.04
C ILE A 163 -2.61 1.89 -1.87
N GLU A 164 -1.79 1.81 -2.92
CA GLU A 164 -0.40 2.28 -2.90
C GLU A 164 -0.33 3.79 -2.62
N LYS A 165 -1.22 4.58 -3.25
CA LYS A 165 -1.33 6.02 -2.98
C LYS A 165 -1.69 6.30 -1.52
N ILE A 166 -2.70 5.60 -0.98
CA ILE A 166 -3.13 5.76 0.40
C ILE A 166 -1.99 5.42 1.36
N GLN A 167 -1.27 4.31 1.15
CA GLN A 167 -0.14 3.95 2.01
C GLN A 167 0.99 4.98 2.00
N LYS A 168 1.23 5.65 0.87
CA LYS A 168 2.31 6.63 0.72
C LYS A 168 1.96 8.02 1.24
N GLN A 169 0.69 8.41 1.21
CA GLN A 169 0.28 9.82 1.36
C GLN A 169 -0.80 10.05 2.41
N ALA A 170 -1.49 9.01 2.90
CA ALA A 170 -2.58 9.18 3.84
C ALA A 170 -2.06 9.29 5.28
N ALA A 171 -2.58 10.25 6.04
CA ALA A 171 -2.37 10.34 7.48
C ALA A 171 -2.89 9.08 8.19
N ALA A 172 -2.33 8.77 9.37
CA ALA A 172 -2.63 7.55 10.12
C ALA A 172 -4.14 7.40 10.43
N GLU A 173 -4.81 8.52 10.71
CA GLU A 173 -6.23 8.62 11.01
C GLU A 173 -7.09 8.29 9.77
N VAL A 174 -6.66 8.72 8.59
CA VAL A 174 -7.33 8.38 7.32
C VAL A 174 -7.17 6.89 7.03
N VAL A 175 -5.97 6.33 7.25
CA VAL A 175 -5.74 4.88 7.12
C VAL A 175 -6.63 4.10 8.09
N ALA A 176 -6.76 4.53 9.33
CA ALA A 176 -7.66 3.91 10.31
C ALA A 176 -9.13 3.98 9.87
N ALA A 177 -9.56 5.10 9.28
CA ALA A 177 -10.91 5.26 8.74
C ALA A 177 -11.18 4.34 7.54
N VAL A 178 -10.17 4.03 6.71
CA VAL A 178 -10.31 3.04 5.63
C VAL A 178 -10.38 1.62 6.18
N LYS A 179 -9.49 1.28 7.12
CA LYS A 179 -9.42 -0.06 7.72
C LYS A 179 -10.72 -0.43 8.43
N SER A 180 -11.33 0.52 9.14
CA SER A 180 -12.63 0.34 9.80
C SER A 180 -13.82 0.37 8.84
N GLY A 181 -13.62 0.65 7.54
CA GLY A 181 -14.69 0.79 6.56
C GLY A 181 -15.53 2.07 6.74
N ALA A 182 -15.07 3.04 7.53
CA ALA A 182 -15.74 4.33 7.67
C ALA A 182 -15.77 5.10 6.34
N ILE A 183 -14.71 5.01 5.54
CA ILE A 183 -14.66 5.60 4.19
C ILE A 183 -14.25 4.59 3.14
N SER A 184 -14.71 4.81 1.91
CA SER A 184 -14.35 3.95 0.78
C SER A 184 -12.92 4.21 0.30
N LEU A 185 -12.33 3.22 -0.37
CA LEU A 185 -10.99 3.32 -0.95
C LEU A 185 -10.83 4.55 -1.84
N ASN A 186 -11.82 4.81 -2.71
CA ASN A 186 -11.82 5.98 -3.59
C ASN A 186 -11.91 7.31 -2.81
N ALA A 187 -12.59 7.33 -1.66
CA ALA A 187 -12.71 8.54 -0.86
C ALA A 187 -11.40 8.84 -0.15
N ALA A 188 -10.78 7.82 0.45
CA ALA A 188 -9.48 7.94 1.09
C ALA A 188 -8.37 8.35 0.12
N ALA A 189 -8.34 7.76 -1.07
CA ALA A 189 -7.37 8.15 -2.09
C ALA A 189 -7.58 9.59 -2.60
N ALA A 190 -8.77 10.17 -2.45
CA ALA A 190 -8.99 11.59 -2.73
C ALA A 190 -8.50 12.46 -1.56
N VAL A 191 -8.84 12.10 -0.33
CA VAL A 191 -8.36 12.80 0.88
C VAL A 191 -6.84 12.78 0.97
N SER A 192 -6.19 11.68 0.59
CA SER A 192 -4.73 11.55 0.62
C SER A 192 -3.97 12.47 -0.35
N SER A 193 -4.67 13.22 -1.21
CA SER A 193 -4.04 14.28 -2.03
C SER A 193 -4.03 15.65 -1.36
N LEU A 194 -4.72 15.81 -0.23
CA LEU A 194 -4.72 17.04 0.55
C LEU A 194 -3.46 17.13 1.42
N PRO A 195 -3.07 18.34 1.86
CA PRO A 195 -2.04 18.51 2.89
C PRO A 195 -2.37 17.71 4.16
N GLU A 196 -1.35 17.23 4.86
CA GLU A 196 -1.50 16.34 6.02
C GLU A 196 -2.40 16.95 7.11
N ASP A 197 -2.25 18.24 7.40
CA ASP A 197 -3.08 18.96 8.37
C ASP A 197 -4.58 18.88 8.05
N GLU A 198 -4.94 18.99 6.77
CA GLU A 198 -6.34 18.88 6.33
C GLU A 198 -6.84 17.44 6.41
N GLN A 199 -5.97 16.46 6.15
CA GLN A 199 -6.33 15.05 6.28
C GLN A 199 -6.68 14.70 7.73
N VAL A 200 -5.83 15.13 8.67
CA VAL A 200 -6.02 14.94 10.11
C VAL A 200 -7.27 15.68 10.58
N ALA A 201 -7.45 16.94 10.18
CA ALA A 201 -8.64 17.71 10.54
C ALA A 201 -9.94 17.06 10.02
N ALA A 202 -9.93 16.55 8.79
CA ALA A 202 -11.07 15.83 8.24
C ALA A 202 -11.34 14.52 9.01
N ALA A 203 -10.29 13.79 9.39
CA ALA A 203 -10.42 12.54 10.13
C ALA A 203 -10.93 12.75 11.56
N LEU A 204 -10.45 13.79 12.26
CA LEU A 204 -10.93 14.18 13.59
C LEU A 204 -12.39 14.64 13.57
N GLY A 205 -12.83 15.28 12.49
CA GLY A 205 -14.23 15.59 12.27
C GLY A 205 -15.12 14.34 12.18
N GLY A 206 -14.56 13.20 11.81
CA GLY A 206 -15.24 11.92 11.69
C GLY A 206 -15.65 11.57 10.25
N LYS A 207 -16.51 10.56 10.14
CA LYS A 207 -16.88 9.94 8.86
C LYS A 207 -17.44 10.94 7.84
N GLU A 208 -18.24 11.90 8.30
CA GLU A 208 -18.94 12.82 7.41
C GLU A 208 -18.00 13.90 6.86
N GLN A 209 -17.09 14.41 7.67
CA GLN A 209 -16.07 15.38 7.29
C GLN A 209 -15.09 14.77 6.30
N LEU A 210 -14.65 13.52 6.51
CA LEU A 210 -13.83 12.79 5.53
C LEU A 210 -14.54 12.63 4.18
N ARG A 211 -15.85 12.33 4.18
CA ARG A 211 -16.64 12.23 2.94
C ARG A 211 -16.78 13.58 2.24
N GLN A 212 -17.00 14.65 2.99
CA GLN A 212 -17.08 16.00 2.44
C GLN A 212 -15.73 16.44 1.87
N ALA A 213 -14.62 16.20 2.57
CA ALA A 213 -13.27 16.48 2.07
C ALA A 213 -13.01 15.71 0.77
N ALA A 214 -13.32 14.41 0.73
CA ALA A 214 -13.21 13.61 -0.49
C ALA A 214 -14.06 14.16 -1.64
N LYS A 215 -15.29 14.63 -1.36
CA LYS A 215 -16.17 15.22 -2.35
C LYS A 215 -15.59 16.52 -2.92
N ARG A 216 -15.09 17.41 -2.05
CA ARG A 216 -14.45 18.67 -2.45
C ARG A 216 -13.24 18.43 -3.36
N VAL A 217 -12.37 17.49 -3.00
CA VAL A 217 -11.20 17.12 -3.83
C VAL A 217 -11.62 16.63 -5.23
N ARG A 218 -12.71 15.85 -5.31
CA ARG A 218 -13.20 15.36 -6.60
C ARG A 218 -13.79 16.48 -7.44
N GLU A 219 -14.51 17.41 -6.83
CA GLU A 219 -15.09 18.56 -7.51
C GLU A 219 -14.01 19.52 -8.01
N THR A 220 -12.98 19.80 -7.22
CA THR A 220 -11.84 20.63 -7.66
C THR A 220 -11.09 19.97 -8.80
N LYS A 221 -10.85 18.65 -8.74
CA LYS A 221 -10.22 17.91 -9.84
C LYS A 221 -11.08 17.89 -11.10
N LYS A 222 -12.40 17.70 -10.95
CA LYS A 222 -13.36 17.74 -12.07
C LYS A 222 -13.38 19.12 -12.72
N ARG A 223 -13.43 20.19 -11.93
CA ARG A 223 -13.37 21.57 -12.42
C ARG A 223 -12.06 21.87 -13.13
N ALA A 224 -10.93 21.49 -12.55
CA ALA A 224 -9.62 21.63 -13.20
C ALA A 224 -9.55 20.88 -14.53
N THR A 225 -10.16 19.69 -14.62
CA THR A 225 -10.20 18.92 -15.88
C THR A 225 -11.11 19.59 -16.92
N ALA A 226 -12.26 20.13 -16.48
CA ALA A 226 -13.19 20.86 -17.34
C ALA A 226 -12.58 22.17 -17.86
N ASP A 227 -11.90 22.94 -17.01
CA ASP A 227 -11.19 24.16 -17.41
C ASP A 227 -10.09 23.82 -18.44
N ASN A 228 -9.34 22.73 -18.22
CA ASN A 228 -8.28 22.29 -19.14
C ASN A 228 -8.82 21.80 -20.49
N ASN A 229 -10.02 21.20 -20.52
CA ASN A 229 -10.70 20.81 -21.77
C ASN A 229 -11.40 21.99 -22.46
N THR A 230 -11.74 23.05 -21.74
CA THR A 230 -12.37 24.26 -22.30
C THR A 230 -11.31 25.22 -22.89
N SER A 231 -10.05 25.11 -22.45
CA SER A 231 -8.89 25.72 -23.11
C SER A 231 -8.40 24.98 -24.37
N ALA A 232 -9.20 24.05 -24.91
CA ALA A 232 -8.90 23.30 -26.13
C ALA A 232 -9.76 23.74 -27.34
N GLU A 233 -10.06 25.05 -27.45
CA GLU A 233 -10.39 25.72 -28.74
C GLU A 233 -9.18 26.58 -29.18
N PRO A 234 -8.98 26.79 -30.49
CA PRO A 234 -7.69 26.58 -31.15
C PRO A 234 -6.59 27.51 -30.64
N ALA A 235 -5.42 26.93 -30.35
CA ALA A 235 -4.21 27.61 -29.88
C ALA A 235 -3.77 28.81 -30.73
N GLN A 236 -4.30 29.00 -31.94
CA GLN A 236 -4.01 30.13 -32.83
C GLN A 236 -4.49 31.47 -32.27
N ASP A 237 -5.73 31.55 -31.76
CA ASP A 237 -6.28 32.81 -31.22
C ASP A 237 -5.54 33.25 -29.94
N SER A 238 -5.10 32.29 -29.13
CA SER A 238 -4.32 32.56 -27.92
C SER A 238 -2.91 33.10 -28.22
N VAL A 239 -2.25 32.60 -29.27
CA VAL A 239 -0.92 33.05 -29.68
C VAL A 239 -0.99 34.44 -30.32
N GLU A 240 -2.04 34.72 -31.09
CA GLU A 240 -2.25 36.07 -31.65
C GLU A 240 -2.56 37.10 -30.56
N ALA A 241 -3.41 36.76 -29.59
CA ALA A 241 -3.70 37.62 -28.44
C ALA A 241 -2.42 37.92 -27.62
N LEU A 242 -1.58 36.92 -27.38
CA LEU A 242 -0.31 37.09 -26.68
C LEU A 242 0.68 37.98 -27.46
N LYS A 243 0.78 37.81 -28.78
CA LYS A 243 1.63 38.67 -29.64
C LYS A 243 1.16 40.12 -29.62
N LEU A 244 -0.15 40.35 -29.60
CA LEU A 244 -0.72 41.70 -29.57
C LEU A 244 -0.42 42.37 -28.22
N ARG A 245 -0.55 41.62 -27.12
CA ARG A 245 -0.22 42.12 -25.78
C ARG A 245 1.27 42.40 -25.60
N ILE A 246 2.15 41.59 -26.18
CA ILE A 246 3.61 41.85 -26.16
C ILE A 246 3.93 43.17 -26.87
N ARG A 247 3.38 43.42 -28.05
CA ARG A 247 3.61 44.70 -28.76
C ARG A 247 3.13 45.91 -27.95
N GLU A 248 1.96 45.79 -27.32
CA GLU A 248 1.43 46.86 -26.47
C GLU A 248 2.37 47.15 -25.30
N LEU A 249 2.83 46.12 -24.58
CA LEU A 249 3.79 46.25 -23.48
C LEU A 249 5.17 46.78 -23.93
N GLU A 250 5.61 46.44 -25.14
CA GLU A 250 6.84 46.99 -25.71
C GLU A 250 6.71 48.48 -26.02
N THR A 251 5.58 48.92 -26.57
CA THR A 251 5.32 50.34 -26.82
C THR A 251 5.22 51.13 -25.52
N GLU A 252 4.58 50.57 -24.50
CA GLU A 252 4.48 51.20 -23.18
C GLU A 252 5.85 51.28 -22.48
N ASN A 253 6.67 50.23 -22.56
CA ASN A 253 8.04 50.27 -22.04
C ASN A 253 8.92 51.30 -22.77
N ALA A 254 8.77 51.44 -24.09
CA ALA A 254 9.49 52.46 -24.84
C ALA A 254 9.10 53.87 -24.36
N ARG A 255 7.80 54.11 -24.19
CA ARG A 255 7.27 55.40 -23.69
C ARG A 255 7.78 55.70 -22.27
N LEU A 256 7.72 54.73 -21.37
CA LEU A 256 8.19 54.89 -19.99
C LEU A 256 9.70 55.13 -19.92
N ARG A 257 10.48 54.52 -20.83
CA ARG A 257 11.93 54.79 -20.93
C ARG A 257 12.22 56.21 -21.42
N GLU A 258 11.44 56.73 -22.35
CA GLU A 258 11.56 58.13 -22.79
C GLU A 258 11.15 59.11 -21.68
N GLU A 259 10.07 58.85 -20.94
CA GLU A 259 9.65 59.64 -19.79
C GLU A 259 10.74 59.66 -18.69
N LEU A 260 11.35 58.50 -18.39
CA LEU A 260 12.45 58.42 -17.43
C LEU A 260 13.71 59.15 -17.91
N ALA A 261 14.03 59.08 -19.21
CA ALA A 261 15.17 59.81 -19.78
C ALA A 261 14.95 61.34 -19.73
N ALA A 262 13.71 61.79 -19.94
CA ALA A 262 13.35 63.20 -19.86
C ALA A 262 13.35 63.74 -18.41
N LEU A 263 13.05 62.89 -17.42
CA LEU A 263 13.10 63.24 -15.99
C LEU A 263 14.53 63.20 -15.42
N ALA A 264 15.46 62.53 -16.10
CA ALA A 264 16.87 62.41 -15.69
C ALA A 264 17.80 63.45 -16.34
N ALA A 265 17.27 64.33 -17.21
CA ALA A 265 17.97 65.44 -17.88
C ALA A 265 17.64 66.78 -17.21
#